data_AF-A0A2D5WKV8-F1
#
_entry.id   AF-A0A2D5WKV8-F1
#
_cell.length_a   1.000
_cell.length_b   1.000
_cell.length_c   1.000
_cell.angle_alpha   90.00
_cell.angle_beta   90.00
_cell.angle_gamma   90.00
#
_symmetry.space_group_name_H-M   'P 1'
#
loop_
_entity.id
_entity.type
_entity.pdbx_description
1 polymer ?
#
loop_
_entity_poly.entity_id
_entity_poly.type
_entity_poly.pdbx_seq_one_letter_code
_entity_poly.pdbx_strand_id
1 'polypeptide(L)'
;MKLKNFLLFLVVSIFVSLVGNLYTNMKINEVSKNLTILNKDIVELQIIKDQTFNLYQEQFSIQNIEKISALLNYKKLDVFIVNKNLSSPYKLNSELVQIDILGSLSK
;
A
#
# COMPACT_ATOMS: atom_id res chain seq x y z
N MET A 1 36.97 51.49 -22.27
CA MET A 1 36.13 50.86 -23.33
C MET A 1 35.60 51.96 -24.23
N LYS A 2 35.62 51.81 -25.56
CA LYS A 2 35.01 52.82 -26.46
C LYS A 2 33.51 52.90 -26.17
N LEU A 3 32.91 54.10 -26.14
CA LEU A 3 31.49 54.33 -25.85
C LEU A 3 30.55 53.41 -26.66
N LYS A 4 30.92 53.16 -27.93
CA LYS A 4 30.24 52.21 -28.83
C LYS A 4 30.16 50.79 -28.27
N ASN A 5 31.23 50.28 -27.65
CA ASN A 5 31.28 48.93 -27.08
C ASN A 5 30.44 48.84 -25.80
N PHE A 6 30.39 49.93 -25.02
CA PHE A 6 29.53 50.01 -23.83
C PHE A 6 28.05 50.03 -24.21
N LEU A 7 27.65 50.83 -25.20
CA LEU A 7 26.28 50.85 -25.72
C LEU A 7 25.86 49.49 -26.29
N LEU A 8 26.74 48.82 -27.04
CA LEU A 8 26.47 47.49 -27.57
C LEU A 8 26.29 46.44 -26.46
N PHE A 9 27.10 46.49 -25.41
CA PHE A 9 26.94 45.61 -24.24
C PHE A 9 25.58 45.82 -23.56
N LEU A 10 25.13 47.07 -23.42
CA LEU A 10 23.85 47.40 -22.80
C LEU A 10 22.67 46.83 -23.62
N VAL A 11 22.72 46.96 -24.95
CA VAL A 11 21.71 46.39 -25.85
C VAL A 11 21.68 44.86 -25.75
N VAL A 12 22.85 44.20 -25.77
CA VAL A 12 22.94 42.74 -25.63
C VAL A 12 22.40 42.29 -24.27
N SER A 13 22.71 42.99 -23.19
CA SER A 13 22.21 42.68 -21.85
C SER A 13 20.68 42.74 -21.76
N ILE A 14 20.06 43.77 -22.35
CA ILE A 14 18.61 43.90 -22.41
C ILE A 14 17.99 42.76 -23.23
N PHE A 15 18.58 42.43 -24.37
CA PHE A 15 18.11 41.32 -25.22
C PHE A 15 18.19 39.97 -24.49
N VAL A 16 19.30 39.69 -23.81
CA VAL A 16 19.48 38.45 -23.05
C VAL A 16 18.47 38.37 -21.90
N SER A 17 18.18 39.49 -21.23
CA SER A 17 17.16 39.53 -20.17
C SER A 17 15.76 39.21 -20.71
N LEU A 18 15.38 39.80 -21.85
CA LEU A 18 14.11 39.52 -22.51
C LEU A 18 13.98 38.05 -22.92
N VAL A 19 14.99 37.51 -23.60
CA VAL A 19 14.98 36.11 -24.05
C VAL A 19 15.00 35.14 -22.87
N GLY A 20 15.79 35.42 -21.84
CA GLY A 20 15.86 34.61 -20.62
C GLY A 20 14.54 34.58 -19.86
N ASN A 21 13.87 35.73 -19.72
CA ASN A 21 12.54 35.79 -19.11
C ASN A 21 11.49 35.01 -19.91
N LEU A 22 11.54 35.10 -21.24
CA LEU A 22 10.62 34.35 -22.09
C LEU A 22 10.82 32.84 -21.96
N TYR A 23 12.07 32.39 -22.00
CA TYR A 23 12.43 30.98 -21.86
C TYR A 23 12.01 30.41 -20.50
N THR A 24 12.31 31.14 -19.43
CA THR A 24 11.93 30.73 -18.07
C THR A 24 10.41 30.69 -17.90
N ASN A 25 9.68 31.68 -18.40
CA ASN A 25 8.21 31.68 -18.37
C ASN A 25 7.61 30.49 -19.11
N MET A 26 8.14 30.14 -20.29
CA MET A 26 7.69 28.94 -21.01
C MET A 26 7.92 27.67 -20.19
N LYS A 27 9.10 27.54 -19.56
CA LYS A 27 9.42 26.37 -18.74
C LYS A 27 8.55 26.28 -17.48
N ILE A 28 8.29 27.41 -16.82
CA ILE A 28 7.37 27.50 -15.68
C ILE A 28 5.98 27.03 -16.11
N ASN A 29 5.49 27.48 -17.26
CA ASN A 29 4.16 27.09 -17.75
C ASN A 29 4.06 25.59 -18.05
N GLU A 30 5.10 25.01 -18.67
CA GLU A 30 5.19 23.56 -18.91
C GLU A 30 5.17 22.78 -17.59
N VAL A 31 6.01 23.17 -16.63
CA VAL A 31 6.07 22.53 -15.30
C VAL A 31 4.73 22.66 -14.57
N SER A 32 4.10 23.84 -14.61
CA SER A 32 2.79 24.09 -13.99
C SER A 32 1.71 23.20 -14.59
N LYS A 33 1.72 22.99 -15.90
CA LYS A 33 0.79 22.08 -16.58
C LYS A 33 1.00 20.64 -16.10
N ASN A 34 2.24 20.16 -16.06
CA ASN A 34 2.55 18.82 -15.59
C ASN A 34 2.17 18.62 -14.12
N LEU A 35 2.41 19.63 -13.27
CA LEU A 35 2.01 19.62 -11.86
C LEU A 35 0.49 19.50 -11.71
N THR A 36 -0.27 20.21 -12.56
CA THR A 36 -1.74 20.17 -12.55
C THR A 36 -2.26 18.78 -12.92
N ILE A 37 -1.65 18.12 -13.91
CA ILE A 37 -2.00 16.75 -14.31
C ILE A 37 -1.69 15.79 -13.16
N LEU A 38 -0.48 15.84 -12.61
CA LEU A 38 -0.08 15.01 -11.46
C LEU A 38 -1.03 15.16 -10.27
N ASN A 39 -1.44 16.40 -9.96
CA ASN A 39 -2.35 16.64 -8.84
C ASN A 39 -3.73 16.02 -9.08
N LYS A 40 -4.22 16.05 -10.33
CA LYS A 40 -5.47 15.38 -10.70
C LYS A 40 -5.35 13.86 -10.52
N ASP A 41 -4.25 13.27 -11.00
CA ASP A 41 -4.02 11.83 -10.90
C ASP A 41 -3.92 11.38 -9.43
N ILE A 42 -3.28 12.18 -8.56
CA ILE A 42 -3.22 11.93 -7.12
C ILE A 42 -4.61 11.89 -6.49
N VAL A 43 -5.46 12.87 -6.81
CA VAL A 43 -6.83 12.92 -6.29
C VAL A 43 -7.64 11.72 -6.78
N GLU A 44 -7.53 11.35 -8.05
CA GLU A 44 -8.22 10.19 -8.61
C GLU A 44 -7.78 8.88 -7.94
N LEU A 45 -6.47 8.69 -7.76
CA LEU A 45 -5.93 7.52 -7.06
C LEU A 45 -6.41 7.45 -5.60
N GLN A 46 -6.53 8.60 -4.93
CA GLN A 46 -7.05 8.63 -3.56
C GLN A 46 -8.53 8.24 -3.50
N ILE A 47 -9.34 8.70 -4.44
CA ILE A 47 -10.76 8.28 -4.56
C ILE A 47 -10.85 6.77 -4.79
N ILE A 48 -10.07 6.23 -5.73
CA ILE A 48 -10.09 4.79 -6.04
C ILE A 48 -9.66 3.95 -4.83
N LYS A 49 -8.65 4.41 -4.09
CA LYS A 49 -8.18 3.76 -2.86
C LYS A 49 -9.31 3.71 -1.83
N ASP A 50 -9.98 4.83 -1.58
CA ASP A 50 -11.04 4.92 -0.58
C ASP A 50 -12.27 4.08 -0.98
N GLN A 51 -12.64 4.09 -2.26
CA GLN A 51 -13.70 3.22 -2.80
C GLN A 51 -13.35 1.73 -2.64
N THR A 52 -12.12 1.35 -2.98
CA THR A 52 -11.65 -0.04 -2.87
C THR A 52 -11.65 -0.49 -1.41
N PHE A 53 -11.21 0.37 -0.51
CA PHE A 53 -11.22 0.10 0.93
C PHE A 53 -12.66 -0.08 1.45
N ASN A 54 -13.58 0.77 1.03
CA ASN A 54 -14.98 0.65 1.42
C ASN A 54 -15.61 -0.66 0.92
N LEU A 55 -15.38 -1.02 -0.35
CA LEU A 55 -15.84 -2.30 -0.92
C LEU A 55 -15.26 -3.50 -0.19
N TYR A 56 -13.97 -3.46 0.16
CA TYR A 56 -13.33 -4.51 0.96
C TYR A 56 -13.98 -4.64 2.33
N GLN A 57 -14.23 -3.52 3.01
CA GLN A 57 -14.91 -3.53 4.32
C GLN A 57 -16.34 -4.03 4.20
N GLU A 58 -17.09 -3.64 3.17
CA GLU A 58 -18.43 -4.17 2.92
C GLU A 58 -18.41 -5.69 2.71
N GLN A 59 -17.46 -6.22 1.93
CA GLN A 59 -17.38 -7.66 1.65
C GLN A 59 -16.89 -8.48 2.85
N PHE A 60 -15.84 -8.02 3.53
CA PHE A 60 -15.11 -8.84 4.50
C PHE A 60 -15.28 -8.40 5.95
N SER A 61 -16.11 -7.39 6.23
CA SER A 61 -16.41 -7.02 7.63
C SER A 61 -17.12 -8.14 8.37
N ILE A 62 -16.82 -8.24 9.67
CA ILE A 62 -17.49 -9.14 10.60
C ILE A 62 -19.01 -8.91 10.59
N GLN A 63 -19.46 -7.66 10.46
CA GLN A 63 -20.88 -7.32 10.31
C GLN A 63 -21.50 -7.94 9.05
N ASN A 64 -20.78 -8.00 7.92
CA ASN A 64 -21.29 -8.67 6.73
C ASN A 64 -21.34 -10.20 6.93
N ILE A 65 -20.34 -10.79 7.58
CA ILE A 65 -20.33 -12.21 7.91
C ILE A 65 -21.51 -12.57 8.82
N GLU A 66 -21.82 -11.75 9.82
CA GLU A 66 -22.99 -11.93 10.70
C GLU A 66 -24.32 -11.79 9.93
N LYS A 67 -24.41 -10.82 9.01
CA LYS A 67 -25.59 -10.68 8.13
C LYS A 67 -25.78 -11.88 7.22
N ILE A 68 -24.70 -12.37 6.59
CA ILE A 68 -24.72 -13.56 5.73
C ILE A 68 -25.06 -14.81 6.55
N SER A 69 -24.50 -14.96 7.75
CA SER A 69 -24.81 -16.10 8.61
C SER A 69 -26.28 -16.10 9.04
N ALA A 70 -26.84 -14.93 9.37
CA ALA A 70 -28.26 -14.78 9.68
C ALA A 70 -29.15 -15.13 8.47
N LEU A 71 -28.79 -14.70 7.26
CA LEU A 71 -29.55 -14.97 6.04
C LEU A 71 -29.53 -16.47 5.66
N LEU A 72 -28.41 -17.15 5.90
CA LEU A 72 -28.22 -18.58 5.59
C LEU A 72 -28.54 -19.50 6.78
N ASN A 73 -29.11 -18.98 7.87
CA ASN A 73 -29.41 -19.72 9.11
C ASN A 73 -28.20 -20.43 9.76
N TYR A 74 -26.98 -19.94 9.52
CA TYR A 74 -25.80 -20.42 10.22
C TYR A 74 -25.69 -19.75 11.60
N LYS A 75 -25.52 -20.56 12.65
CA LYS A 75 -25.20 -20.07 14.00
C LYS A 75 -23.68 -19.94 14.15
N LYS A 76 -23.24 -18.80 14.70
CA LYS A 76 -21.86 -18.61 15.14
C LYS A 76 -21.51 -19.67 16.19
N LEU A 77 -20.39 -20.35 15.99
CA LEU A 77 -19.87 -21.35 16.91
C LEU A 77 -18.95 -20.64 17.92
N ASP A 78 -19.48 -20.29 19.09
CA ASP A 78 -18.69 -19.68 20.14
C ASP A 78 -17.84 -20.76 20.82
N VAL A 79 -16.56 -20.82 20.43
CA VAL A 79 -15.59 -21.73 21.04
C VAL A 79 -15.04 -21.07 22.30
N PHE A 80 -15.59 -21.47 23.44
CA PHE A 80 -15.01 -21.11 24.74
C PHE A 80 -13.76 -21.96 24.96
N ILE A 81 -12.58 -21.32 25.00
CA ILE A 81 -11.35 -21.98 25.45
C ILE A 81 -11.49 -22.19 26.95
N VAL A 82 -12.06 -23.33 27.33
CA VAL A 82 -12.03 -23.76 28.73
C VAL A 82 -10.60 -24.20 28.99
N ASN A 83 -9.89 -23.46 29.83
CA ASN A 83 -8.53 -23.78 30.25
C ASN A 83 -8.55 -25.02 31.16
N LYS A 84 -8.92 -26.18 30.60
CA LYS A 84 -8.59 -27.47 31.18
C LYS A 84 -7.12 -27.67 30.88
N ASN A 85 -6.33 -27.97 31.91
CA ASN A 85 -4.94 -28.43 31.81
C ASN A 85 -4.89 -29.74 30.99
N LEU A 86 -5.14 -29.66 29.69
CA LEU A 86 -5.15 -30.79 28.77
C LEU A 86 -3.71 -30.99 28.33
N SER A 87 -3.06 -32.02 28.87
CA SER A 87 -1.82 -32.51 28.30
C SER A 87 -2.14 -33.11 26.93
N SER A 88 -1.37 -32.72 25.91
CA SER A 88 -1.51 -33.28 24.56
C SER A 88 -1.36 -34.81 24.63
N PRO A 89 -2.30 -35.60 24.05
CA PRO A 89 -2.32 -37.06 24.19
C PRO A 89 -1.10 -37.78 23.57
N TYR A 90 -0.23 -37.06 22.87
CA TYR A 90 0.95 -37.59 22.19
C TYR A 90 2.28 -37.08 22.74
N LYS A 91 2.29 -36.36 23.87
CA LYS A 91 3.57 -36.02 24.53
C LYS A 91 4.07 -37.27 25.24
N LEU A 92 4.75 -38.14 24.50
CA LEU A 92 5.55 -39.21 25.08
C LEU A 92 6.64 -38.55 25.93
N ASN A 93 6.60 -38.78 27.25
CA ASN A 93 7.72 -38.45 28.12
C ASN A 93 8.90 -39.31 27.66
N SER A 94 9.87 -38.66 27.05
CA SER A 94 10.99 -39.26 26.32
C SER A 94 12.04 -39.95 27.21
N GLU A 95 11.69 -40.40 28.42
CA GLU A 95 12.68 -40.91 29.37
C GLU A 95 12.49 -42.35 29.81
N LEU A 96 11.34 -43.00 29.64
CA LEU A 96 11.19 -44.38 30.07
C LEU A 96 10.20 -45.11 29.16
N VAL A 97 10.72 -46.05 28.37
CA VAL A 97 10.11 -47.33 27.92
C VAL A 97 10.65 -47.64 26.51
N GLN A 98 11.50 -48.67 26.45
CA GLN A 98 11.93 -49.34 25.23
C GLN A 98 10.69 -49.84 24.49
N ILE A 99 10.49 -49.37 23.26
CA ILE A 99 9.31 -49.73 22.45
C ILE A 99 9.60 -51.08 21.80
N ASP A 100 8.97 -52.15 22.30
CA ASP A 100 8.89 -53.42 21.58
C ASP A 100 7.92 -53.25 20.40
N ILE A 101 8.48 -53.20 19.20
CA ILE A 101 7.72 -53.09 17.96
C ILE A 101 7.21 -54.50 17.61
N LEU A 102 5.94 -54.78 17.91
CA LEU A 102 5.23 -55.95 17.39
C LEU A 102 5.04 -55.81 15.87
N GLY A 103 6.01 -56.29 15.10
CA GLY A 103 5.96 -56.27 13.64
C GLY A 103 7.28 -56.47 12.90
N SER A 104 8.43 -56.63 13.56
CA SER A 104 9.64 -57.08 12.85
C SER A 104 9.48 -58.55 12.49
N LEU A 105 9.05 -58.80 11.25
CA LEU A 105 9.07 -60.11 10.62
C LEU A 105 10.49 -60.67 10.68
N SER A 106 10.68 -61.66 11.54
CA SER A 106 11.80 -62.59 11.47
C SER A 106 11.68 -63.40 10.18
N LYS A 107 12.55 -63.11 9.20
CA LYS A 107 13.24 -64.09 8.36
C LYS A 107 14.40 -63.43 7.64
#